data_AF-A0A7Z9K6A1-F1
#
_entry.id   AF-A0A7Z9K6A1-F1
#
_cell.length_a   1.000
_cell.length_b   1.000
_cell.length_c   1.000
_cell.angle_alpha   90.00
_cell.angle_beta   90.00
_cell.angle_gamma   90.00
#
_symmetry.space_group_name_H-M   'P 1'
#
loop_
_entity.id
_entity.type
_entity.pdbx_description
1 polymer ?
#
loop_
_entity_poly.entity_id
_entity_poly.type
_entity_poly.pdbx_seq_one_letter_code
_entity_poly.pdbx_strand_id
1 'polypeptide(L)'
;MTAIVSTNYLSELLEDAHSRTLELLEGLDDKQLMGPKLPTVNPLLWEIGHVAWFSEQFVLRKLHNYPASRPELDNIFDSIAIEHPTRWDLPLLNLDECLTYIDEIKDKLCSRLNHGDATEADSF
;
A
#
# COMPACT_ATOMS: atom_id res chain seq x y z
N MET A 1 -2.42 -23.00 -15.45
CA MET A 1 -1.26 -22.17 -15.85
C MET A 1 -1.73 -20.74 -15.80
N THR A 2 -1.00 -19.89 -15.09
CA THR A 2 -1.30 -18.46 -15.01
C THR A 2 -1.15 -17.85 -16.40
N ALA A 3 -2.11 -17.03 -16.83
CA ALA A 3 -1.99 -16.31 -18.10
C ALA A 3 -0.97 -15.19 -17.93
N ILE A 4 0.10 -15.20 -18.73
CA ILE A 4 1.12 -14.15 -18.69
C ILE A 4 0.54 -12.85 -19.25
N VAL A 5 0.71 -11.76 -18.49
CA VAL A 5 0.31 -10.41 -18.89
C VAL A 5 1.52 -9.55 -19.20
N SER A 6 1.33 -8.43 -19.88
CA SER A 6 2.42 -7.48 -20.11
C SER A 6 2.73 -6.70 -18.82
N THR A 7 3.97 -6.27 -18.69
CA THR A 7 4.39 -5.35 -17.61
C THR A 7 3.66 -4.02 -17.68
N ASN A 8 3.40 -3.49 -18.88
CA ASN A 8 2.58 -2.29 -19.08
C ASN A 8 1.18 -2.44 -18.50
N TYR A 9 0.53 -3.60 -18.69
CA TYR A 9 -0.80 -3.86 -18.13
C TYR A 9 -0.78 -3.78 -16.59
N LEU A 10 0.24 -4.36 -15.94
CA LEU A 10 0.38 -4.28 -14.48
C LEU A 10 0.67 -2.85 -14.01
N SER A 11 1.53 -2.11 -14.72
CA SER A 11 1.78 -0.69 -14.42
C SER A 11 0.52 0.16 -14.54
N GLU A 12 -0.28 -0.04 -15.59
CA GLU A 12 -1.56 0.65 -15.77
C GLU A 12 -2.55 0.36 -14.63
N LEU A 13 -2.63 -0.90 -14.17
CA LEU A 13 -3.46 -1.24 -13.01
C LEU A 13 -2.97 -0.58 -11.70
N LEU A 14 -1.66 -0.51 -11.49
CA LEU A 14 -1.08 0.16 -10.32
C LEU A 14 -1.40 1.67 -10.34
N GLU A 15 -1.28 2.33 -11.49
CA GLU A 15 -1.60 3.75 -11.64
C GLU A 15 -3.11 4.04 -11.50
N ASP A 16 -3.97 3.17 -12.04
CA ASP A 16 -5.42 3.29 -11.90
C ASP A 16 -5.86 3.17 -10.42
N ALA A 17 -5.38 2.13 -9.73
CA ALA A 17 -5.67 1.91 -8.31
C ALA A 17 -5.12 3.05 -7.43
N HIS A 18 -3.94 3.56 -7.76
CA HIS A 18 -3.36 4.71 -7.08
C HIS A 18 -4.20 5.98 -7.28
N SER A 19 -4.55 6.30 -8.53
CA SER A 19 -5.38 7.46 -8.86
C SER A 19 -6.74 7.40 -8.17
N ARG A 20 -7.36 6.21 -8.13
CA ARG A 20 -8.62 6.00 -7.42
C ARG A 20 -8.48 6.19 -5.91
N THR A 21 -7.36 5.74 -5.32
CA THR A 21 -7.06 5.99 -3.90
C THR A 21 -7.01 7.49 -3.63
N LEU A 22 -6.29 8.27 -4.44
CA LEU A 22 -6.19 9.72 -4.27
C LEU A 22 -7.55 10.43 -4.40
N GLU A 23 -8.37 10.03 -5.37
CA GLU A 23 -9.73 10.58 -5.55
C GLU A 23 -10.61 10.34 -4.32
N LEU A 24 -10.51 9.17 -3.69
CA LEU A 24 -11.30 8.83 -2.50
C LEU A 24 -10.88 9.61 -1.25
N LEU A 25 -9.68 10.18 -1.24
CA LEU A 25 -9.14 10.96 -0.13
C LEU A 25 -9.40 12.46 -0.28
N GLU A 26 -9.81 12.91 -1.47
CA GLU A 26 -9.99 14.32 -1.77
C GLU A 26 -11.06 14.97 -0.85
N GLY A 27 -10.67 16.04 -0.16
CA GLY A 27 -11.56 16.84 0.67
C GLY A 27 -11.90 16.25 2.04
N LEU A 28 -11.28 15.15 2.46
CA LEU A 28 -11.45 14.61 3.81
C LEU A 28 -10.69 15.44 4.85
N ASP A 29 -11.33 15.68 5.98
CA ASP A 29 -10.69 16.30 7.16
C ASP A 29 -10.06 15.26 8.11
N ASP A 30 -9.25 15.72 9.06
CA ASP A 30 -8.57 14.86 10.06
C ASP A 30 -9.53 13.97 10.85
N LYS A 31 -10.77 14.42 11.10
CA LYS A 31 -11.76 13.63 11.85
C LYS A 31 -12.31 12.52 10.98
N GLN A 32 -12.56 12.78 9.70
CA GLN A 32 -12.99 11.77 8.73
C GLN A 32 -11.89 10.75 8.45
N LEU A 33 -10.62 11.18 8.41
CA LEU A 33 -9.46 10.31 8.24
C LEU A 33 -9.27 9.35 9.42
N MET A 34 -9.62 9.75 10.65
CA MET A 34 -9.56 8.86 11.81
C MET A 34 -10.83 8.02 11.98
N GLY A 35 -12.00 8.59 11.69
CA GLY A 35 -13.29 7.92 11.83
C GLY A 35 -13.59 7.42 13.26
N PRO A 36 -14.76 6.79 13.46
CA PRO A 36 -15.10 6.18 14.74
C PRO A 36 -14.37 4.85 14.94
N LYS A 37 -13.98 4.56 16.19
CA LYS A 37 -13.46 3.25 16.59
C LYS A 37 -14.59 2.23 16.64
N LEU A 38 -14.76 1.46 15.56
CA LEU A 38 -15.76 0.39 15.44
C LEU A 38 -15.07 -0.95 15.14
N PRO A 39 -15.61 -2.10 15.59
CA PRO A 39 -14.99 -3.41 15.37
C PRO A 39 -14.82 -3.85 13.90
N THR A 40 -15.42 -3.14 12.95
CA THR A 40 -15.55 -3.58 11.54
C THR A 40 -14.92 -2.62 10.53
N VAL A 41 -14.35 -1.50 10.97
CA VAL A 41 -13.68 -0.51 10.11
C VAL A 41 -12.28 -0.27 10.66
N ASN A 42 -11.38 0.33 9.89
CA ASN A 42 -10.09 0.82 10.39
C ASN A 42 -10.07 2.35 10.31
N PRO A 43 -9.17 3.04 11.05
CA PRO A 43 -8.90 4.44 10.76
C PRO A 43 -8.41 4.55 9.31
N LEU A 44 -9.03 5.42 8.52
CA LEU A 44 -8.68 5.56 7.10
C LEU A 44 -7.22 6.00 6.93
N LEU A 45 -6.71 6.86 7.81
CA LEU A 45 -5.29 7.25 7.83
C LEU A 45 -4.35 6.04 7.98
N TRP A 46 -4.74 5.06 8.79
CA TRP A 46 -3.98 3.82 8.95
C TRP A 46 -4.05 2.96 7.68
N GLU A 47 -5.22 2.89 7.03
CA GLU A 47 -5.42 2.11 5.80
C GLU A 47 -4.56 2.62 4.64
N ILE A 48 -4.40 3.95 4.48
CA ILE A 48 -3.59 4.52 3.39
C ILE A 48 -2.14 4.06 3.50
N GLY A 49 -1.54 4.19 4.69
CA GLY A 49 -0.18 3.69 4.94
C GLY A 49 -0.10 2.17 4.87
N HIS A 50 -1.15 1.46 5.27
CA HIS A 50 -1.24 0.01 5.18
C HIS A 50 -1.24 -0.50 3.74
N VAL A 51 -1.93 0.15 2.79
CA VAL A 51 -1.90 -0.24 1.37
C VAL A 51 -0.48 -0.21 0.80
N ALA A 52 0.27 0.86 1.09
CA ALA A 52 1.67 0.98 0.70
C ALA A 52 2.54 -0.09 1.35
N TRP A 53 2.43 -0.26 2.68
CA TRP A 53 3.14 -1.29 3.42
C TRP A 53 2.85 -2.68 2.89
N PHE A 54 1.58 -3.04 2.68
CA PHE A 54 1.16 -4.37 2.23
C PHE A 54 1.77 -4.69 0.86
N SER A 55 1.71 -3.72 -0.07
CA SER A 55 2.29 -3.88 -1.40
C SER A 55 3.81 -4.08 -1.34
N GLU A 56 4.51 -3.33 -0.47
CA GLU A 56 5.94 -3.54 -0.22
C GLU A 56 6.21 -4.94 0.38
N GLN A 57 5.48 -5.32 1.43
CA GLN A 57 5.73 -6.58 2.13
C GLN A 57 5.59 -7.80 1.23
N PHE A 58 4.50 -7.86 0.48
CA PHE A 58 4.16 -9.09 -0.23
C PHE A 58 4.77 -9.15 -1.62
N VAL A 59 4.85 -8.02 -2.32
CA VAL A 59 5.43 -7.98 -3.66
C VAL A 59 6.92 -7.69 -3.59
N LEU A 60 7.33 -6.54 -3.07
CA LEU A 60 8.75 -6.16 -3.11
C LEU A 60 9.61 -7.07 -2.23
N ARG A 61 9.24 -7.23 -0.95
CA ARG A 61 10.03 -7.99 0.03
C ARG A 61 9.88 -9.49 -0.16
N LYS A 62 8.68 -10.05 -0.01
CA LYS A 62 8.48 -11.51 0.00
C LYS A 62 8.65 -12.15 -1.39
N LEU A 63 8.08 -11.55 -2.43
CA LEU A 63 8.14 -12.14 -3.76
C LEU A 63 9.47 -11.85 -4.48
N HIS A 64 9.98 -10.63 -4.34
CA HIS A 64 11.15 -10.16 -5.10
C HIS A 64 12.42 -9.91 -4.26
N ASN A 65 12.41 -10.21 -2.96
CA ASN A 65 13.56 -10.12 -2.05
C ASN A 65 14.17 -8.72 -1.91
N TYR A 66 13.39 -7.66 -2.11
CA TYR A 66 13.84 -6.29 -1.84
C TYR A 66 13.99 -6.08 -0.31
N PRO A 67 14.94 -5.24 0.13
CA PRO A 67 14.98 -4.81 1.53
C PRO A 67 13.77 -3.92 1.85
N ALA A 68 13.41 -3.86 3.14
CA ALA A 68 12.40 -2.91 3.62
C ALA A 68 12.89 -1.47 3.40
N SER A 69 12.04 -0.61 2.83
CA SER A 69 12.33 0.80 2.65
C SER A 69 12.32 1.55 3.96
N ARG A 70 11.33 1.22 4.81
CA ARG A 70 11.07 1.84 6.11
C ARG A 70 10.71 0.77 7.14
N PRO A 71 11.70 -0.01 7.62
CA PRO A 71 11.44 -1.16 8.50
C PRO A 71 10.73 -0.77 9.80
N GLU A 72 10.83 0.48 10.24
CA GLU A 72 10.10 0.99 11.41
C GLU A 72 8.58 0.95 11.22
N LEU A 73 8.09 1.05 9.97
CA LEU A 73 6.66 1.03 9.65
C LEU A 73 6.02 -0.35 9.80
N ASP A 74 6.81 -1.42 9.94
CA ASP A 74 6.29 -2.75 10.31
C ASP A 74 5.56 -2.68 11.68
N ASN A 75 6.01 -1.83 12.61
CA ASN A 75 5.33 -1.66 13.91
C ASN A 75 4.10 -0.75 13.86
N ILE A 76 3.76 -0.21 12.68
CA ILE A 76 2.62 0.69 12.50
C ILE A 76 1.58 0.05 11.60
N PHE A 77 1.97 -0.59 10.50
CA PHE A 77 1.05 -1.04 9.46
C PHE A 77 0.96 -2.56 9.31
N ASP A 78 1.68 -3.37 10.10
CA ASP A 78 1.57 -4.82 10.03
C ASP A 78 0.24 -5.33 10.58
N SER A 79 -0.71 -5.57 9.67
CA SER A 79 -2.06 -6.04 10.01
C SER A 79 -2.10 -7.45 10.60
N ILE A 80 -1.02 -8.22 10.48
CA ILE A 80 -0.87 -9.57 11.04
C ILE A 80 -0.42 -9.48 12.50
N ALA A 81 0.50 -8.56 12.80
CA ALA A 81 1.05 -8.39 14.14
C ALA A 81 0.24 -7.42 15.01
N ILE A 82 -0.44 -6.45 14.40
CA ILE A 82 -1.12 -5.37 15.10
C ILE A 82 -2.62 -5.66 15.22
N GLU A 83 -3.03 -5.84 16.46
CA GLU A 83 -4.43 -6.01 16.85
C GLU A 83 -5.28 -4.82 16.39
N HIS A 84 -6.46 -5.13 15.85
CA HIS A 84 -7.38 -4.17 15.26
C HIS A 84 -7.68 -2.94 16.16
N PRO A 85 -8.02 -3.12 17.46
CA PRO A 85 -8.33 -1.97 18.31
C PRO A 85 -7.15 -1.01 18.53
N THR A 86 -5.92 -1.47 18.37
CA THR A 86 -4.71 -0.66 18.62
C THR A 86 -4.51 0.41 17.54
N ARG A 87 -5.08 0.23 16.35
CA ARG A 87 -4.78 1.03 15.15
C ARG A 87 -5.08 2.53 15.27
N TRP A 88 -6.01 2.92 16.15
CA TRP A 88 -6.33 4.34 16.41
C TRP A 88 -5.31 5.06 17.29
N ASP A 89 -4.54 4.31 18.07
CA ASP A 89 -3.70 4.82 19.15
C ASP A 89 -2.20 4.77 18.77
N LEU A 90 -1.90 4.30 17.54
CA LEU A 90 -0.54 4.24 17.00
C LEU A 90 -0.03 5.63 16.61
N PRO A 91 1.30 5.84 16.59
CA PRO A 91 1.90 7.06 16.07
C PRO A 91 1.85 7.06 14.53
N LEU A 92 0.65 7.23 13.97
CA LEU A 92 0.43 7.21 12.52
C LEU A 92 1.22 8.33 11.84
N LEU A 93 1.65 8.05 10.61
CA LEU A 93 2.06 9.08 9.66
C LEU A 93 0.89 10.05 9.44
N ASN A 94 1.19 11.32 9.21
CA ASN A 94 0.18 12.26 8.73
C ASN A 94 -0.20 11.96 7.27
N LEU A 95 -1.25 12.61 6.75
CA LEU A 95 -1.75 12.32 5.40
C LEU A 95 -0.67 12.51 4.33
N ASP A 96 0.06 13.63 4.35
CA ASP A 96 1.11 13.92 3.36
C ASP A 96 2.25 12.90 3.40
N GLU A 97 2.61 12.42 4.60
CA GLU A 97 3.60 11.36 4.80
C GLU A 97 3.10 10.00 4.28
N CYS A 98 1.81 9.68 4.49
CA CYS A 98 1.18 8.50 3.90
C CYS A 98 1.15 8.57 2.37
N LEU A 99 0.81 9.73 1.80
CA LEU A 99 0.79 9.97 0.36
C LEU A 99 2.19 9.85 -0.26
N THR A 100 3.19 10.44 0.39
CA THR A 100 4.59 10.28 -0.03
C THR A 100 5.01 8.82 -0.01
N TYR A 101 4.63 8.08 1.04
CA TYR A 101 4.98 6.68 1.18
C TYR A 101 4.32 5.79 0.12
N ILE A 102 3.03 5.99 -0.19
CA ILE A 102 2.36 5.21 -1.23
C ILE A 102 2.92 5.50 -2.63
N ASP A 103 3.27 6.75 -2.93
CA ASP A 103 3.96 7.13 -4.17
C ASP A 103 5.31 6.40 -4.30
N GLU A 104 6.14 6.44 -3.25
CA GLU A 104 7.44 5.78 -3.23
C GLU A 104 7.35 4.26 -3.48
N ILE A 105 6.35 3.59 -2.88
CA ILE A 105 6.16 2.15 -3.08
C ILE A 105 5.61 1.85 -4.47
N LYS A 106 4.64 2.62 -4.96
CA LYS A 106 4.14 2.49 -6.33
C LYS A 106 5.28 2.62 -7.35
N ASP A 107 6.12 3.64 -7.20
CA ASP A 107 7.23 3.88 -8.12
C ASP A 107 8.26 2.76 -8.08
N LYS A 108 8.54 2.16 -6.92
CA LYS A 108 9.39 0.97 -6.80
C LYS A 108 8.78 -0.26 -7.47
N LEU A 109 7.46 -0.46 -7.32
CA LEU A 109 6.74 -1.54 -7.99
C LEU A 109 6.83 -1.39 -9.51
N CYS A 110 6.52 -0.21 -10.04
CA CYS A 110 6.61 0.09 -11.46
C CYS A 110 8.05 -0.02 -11.99
N SER A 111 9.04 0.50 -11.26
CA SER A 111 10.44 0.48 -11.70
C SER A 111 11.04 -0.93 -11.79
N ARG A 112 10.51 -1.89 -11.03
CA ARG A 112 10.93 -3.29 -11.11
C ARG A 112 10.41 -3.99 -12.37
N LEU A 113 9.30 -3.53 -12.93
CA LEU A 113 8.68 -4.11 -14.11
C LEU A 113 9.51 -3.74 -15.36
N ASN A 114 10.29 -4.70 -15.87
CA ASN A 114 11.06 -4.53 -17.11
C ASN A 114 10.14 -4.49 -18.34
N HIS A 115 10.59 -3.92 -19.46
CA HIS A 115 9.80 -3.94 -20.69
C HIS A 115 9.52 -5.37 -21.19
N GLY A 116 8.26 -5.62 -21.59
CA GLY A 116 7.81 -6.88 -22.17
C GLY A 116 6.79 -7.60 -21.30
N ASP A 117 6.92 -8.92 -21.21
CA ASP A 117 6.00 -9.76 -20.44
C ASP A 117 6.39 -9.82 -18.96
N ALA A 118 5.38 -9.84 -18.10
CA ALA A 118 5.56 -10.04 -16.67
C ALA A 118 5.99 -11.48 -16.37
N THR A 119 6.56 -11.72 -15.20
CA THR A 119 6.84 -13.08 -14.75
C THR A 119 5.54 -13.84 -14.47
N GLU A 120 5.59 -15.18 -14.43
CA GLU A 120 4.43 -15.98 -14.01
C GLU A 120 3.97 -15.59 -12.59
N ALA A 121 4.91 -15.25 -11.72
CA ALA A 121 4.61 -14.85 -10.36
C ALA A 121 3.99 -13.45 -10.25
N ASP A 122 4.35 -12.52 -11.13
CA ASP A 122 3.72 -11.20 -11.21
C ASP A 122 2.34 -11.25 -11.89
N SER A 123 2.06 -12.30 -12.67
CA SER A 123 0.80 -12.47 -13.41
C SER A 123 -0.28 -13.23 -12.61
N PHE A 124 0.04 -13.72 -11.40
CA PHE A 124 -0.84 -14.51 -10.53
C PHE A 124 -1.45 -13.63 -9.43
#